data_AF-A0A432RMV5-F1
#
_entry.id   AF-A0A432RMV5-F1
#
_cell.length_a   1.000
_cell.length_b   1.000
_cell.length_c   1.000
_cell.angle_alpha   90.00
_cell.angle_beta   90.00
_cell.angle_gamma   90.00
#
_symmetry.space_group_name_H-M   'P 1'
#
loop_
_entity.id
_entity.type
_entity.pdbx_description
1 polymer ?
#
loop_
_entity_poly.entity_id
_entity_poly.type
_entity_poly.pdbx_seq_one_letter_code
_entity_poly.pdbx_strand_id
1 'polypeptide(L)'
;MAVFETAKYIDAEIDEYEGHPLINALPPINSQKDTAVLIRRIPVVSAEEVALPAHIRRHAMLRIMDGFLYPTRAHLQLEQTISSMIRQGYLSRNIANKSYQETLNRTENLTADVSRNAGNEALVSSVIGCSGAGKSTAVEAVLAGYPQVIMHSMYQHVQIVWLKVECPHDASVKSLCINFFRALDEALDNNGLYEKQYVKPRANVEMLLGDFARIAALHSIGLLVIDEIQHLERSRSSNVSDRILRFFVQLTNTIKLPILFIGTPKAYELFSPSMRSARRASQFGSINWNRFNTADRTGKGSDWDRFFSQLWSLQWFKSPQPLTDEIKHLFWDYSQGIAHVAVTLFYLCQTRAVTVGREIISRELVETVFNEELHMIKPMIRALQSGRDSEIQKYDDLEIPRVSLVQHAEVSAPIDEGATLRVNGDISPEQSQLSKLINMLEQAGIGEDIAPTVAEQAVSELPDANLFELFAHINNLKDKEPAPPTKEKPKVVKLEPRYVENDLRLMVNSKGGTYKTMKSEGVILRLADYL
;
A
#
# COMPACT_ATOMS: atom_id res chain seq x y z
N MET A 1 24.41 -3.43 -15.35
CA MET A 1 24.50 -4.88 -15.53
C MET A 1 23.64 -5.50 -14.46
N ALA A 2 22.51 -6.13 -14.82
CA ALA A 2 21.74 -6.89 -13.85
C ALA A 2 22.64 -7.99 -13.28
N VAL A 3 22.75 -8.03 -11.96
CA VAL A 3 23.50 -9.08 -11.27
C VAL A 3 22.52 -10.22 -11.06
N PHE A 4 22.48 -11.14 -12.01
CA PHE A 4 21.79 -12.41 -11.83
C PHE A 4 22.57 -13.23 -10.81
N GLU A 5 21.98 -13.48 -9.65
CA GLU A 5 22.58 -14.38 -8.68
C GLU A 5 22.20 -15.83 -9.01
N THR A 6 23.18 -16.74 -9.02
CA THR A 6 22.87 -18.17 -9.18
C THR A 6 22.32 -18.71 -7.87
N ALA A 7 21.20 -19.43 -7.93
CA ALA A 7 20.52 -19.97 -6.75
C ALA A 7 21.48 -20.82 -5.89
N LYS A 8 21.54 -20.49 -4.60
CA LYS A 8 22.16 -21.30 -3.55
C LYS A 8 21.09 -21.65 -2.55
N TYR A 9 20.79 -22.93 -2.42
CA TYR A 9 19.74 -23.39 -1.52
C TYR A 9 20.30 -23.60 -0.12
N ILE A 10 19.78 -22.85 0.84
CA ILE A 10 20.07 -23.02 2.27
C ILE A 10 19.03 -23.93 2.91
N ASP A 11 19.40 -24.57 4.02
CA ASP A 11 18.47 -25.35 4.83
C ASP A 11 17.33 -24.45 5.34
N ALA A 12 16.13 -24.99 5.36
CA ALA A 12 14.96 -24.26 5.80
C ALA A 12 15.03 -24.00 7.31
N GLU A 13 14.79 -22.75 7.72
CA GLU A 13 14.70 -22.37 9.14
C GLU A 13 13.36 -22.78 9.77
N ILE A 14 12.38 -23.14 8.94
CA ILE A 14 11.01 -23.48 9.31
C ILE A 14 10.57 -24.68 8.45
N ASP A 15 9.93 -25.67 9.07
CA ASP A 15 9.51 -26.92 8.43
C ASP A 15 8.68 -26.70 7.15
N GLU A 16 7.76 -25.72 7.16
CA GLU A 16 6.93 -25.39 5.99
C GLU A 16 7.71 -24.87 4.78
N TYR A 17 8.96 -24.44 4.97
CA TYR A 17 9.83 -23.96 3.88
C TYR A 17 10.70 -25.07 3.30
N GLU A 18 10.69 -26.28 3.87
CA GLU A 18 11.47 -27.39 3.34
C GLU A 18 11.06 -27.75 1.92
N GLY A 19 12.05 -28.02 1.07
CA GLY A 19 11.83 -28.42 -0.32
C GLY A 19 11.16 -27.36 -1.19
N HIS A 20 11.32 -26.07 -0.84
CA HIS A 20 10.74 -24.95 -1.57
C HIS A 20 11.82 -24.07 -2.22
N PRO A 21 12.21 -24.36 -3.49
CA PRO A 21 13.40 -23.76 -4.09
C PRO A 21 13.39 -22.22 -4.12
N LEU A 22 12.23 -21.59 -4.29
CA LEU A 22 12.11 -20.14 -4.31
C LEU A 22 12.34 -19.51 -2.93
N ILE A 23 12.06 -20.24 -1.84
CA ILE A 23 12.28 -19.80 -0.46
C ILE A 23 13.70 -20.15 -0.01
N ASN A 24 14.14 -21.40 -0.24
CA ASN A 24 15.46 -21.87 0.13
C ASN A 24 16.59 -21.11 -0.59
N ALA A 25 16.32 -20.44 -1.71
CA ALA A 25 17.30 -19.60 -2.39
C ALA A 25 17.44 -18.17 -1.82
N LEU A 26 16.55 -17.77 -0.89
CA LEU A 26 16.60 -16.46 -0.25
C LEU A 26 17.67 -16.42 0.86
N PRO A 27 18.18 -15.22 1.23
CA PRO A 27 18.99 -15.05 2.43
C PRO A 27 18.26 -15.53 3.69
N PRO A 28 18.97 -15.95 4.76
CA PRO A 28 18.36 -16.31 6.04
C PRO A 28 17.45 -15.21 6.60
N ILE A 29 16.50 -15.59 7.45
CA ILE A 29 15.61 -14.63 8.12
C ILE A 29 16.45 -13.80 9.10
N ASN A 30 16.43 -12.47 8.93
CA ASN A 30 17.23 -11.59 9.77
C ASN A 30 16.71 -11.54 11.21
N SER A 31 17.65 -11.51 12.17
CA SER A 31 17.33 -11.07 13.52
C SER A 31 17.21 -9.54 13.58
N GLN A 32 16.62 -8.99 14.64
CA GLN A 32 16.56 -7.52 14.83
C GLN A 32 17.94 -6.85 14.75
N LYS A 33 18.99 -7.55 15.18
CA LYS A 33 20.37 -7.06 15.12
C LYS A 33 20.89 -7.03 13.68
N ASP A 34 20.64 -8.09 12.91
CA ASP A 34 21.08 -8.18 11.52
C ASP A 34 20.34 -7.18 10.65
N THR A 35 19.03 -7.00 10.87
CA THR A 35 18.24 -5.95 10.22
C THR A 35 18.80 -4.56 10.53
N ALA A 36 19.19 -4.29 11.79
CA ALA A 36 19.80 -3.01 12.14
C ALA A 36 21.14 -2.80 11.43
N VAL A 37 21.95 -3.84 11.25
CA VAL A 37 23.23 -3.79 10.50
C VAL A 37 22.97 -3.56 9.01
N LEU A 38 22.01 -4.27 8.42
CA LEU A 38 21.60 -4.14 7.01
C LEU A 38 21.21 -2.69 6.67
N ILE A 39 20.45 -2.06 7.56
CA ILE A 39 19.84 -0.74 7.32
C ILE A 39 20.79 0.39 7.69
N ARG A 40 21.66 0.19 8.69
CA ARG A 40 22.53 1.26 9.18
C ARG A 40 23.51 1.71 8.11
N ARG A 41 23.39 2.97 7.71
CA ARG A 41 24.34 3.67 6.85
C ARG A 41 24.79 4.94 7.56
N ILE A 42 26.08 5.08 7.79
CA ILE A 42 26.65 6.27 8.41
C ILE A 42 27.88 6.64 7.58
N PRO A 43 27.91 7.81 6.95
CA PRO A 43 29.05 8.22 6.15
C PRO A 43 30.26 8.44 7.05
N VAL A 44 31.44 8.08 6.55
CA VAL A 44 32.70 8.38 7.23
C VAL A 44 33.06 9.83 6.95
N VAL A 45 33.39 10.56 8.03
CA VAL A 45 34.00 11.90 7.96
C VAL A 45 35.50 11.71 8.20
N SER A 46 36.32 11.93 7.18
CA SER A 46 37.77 11.76 7.31
C SER A 46 38.49 13.08 7.57
N ALA A 47 39.65 13.02 8.24
CA ALA A 47 40.47 14.20 8.51
C ALA A 47 40.96 14.86 7.21
N GLU A 48 41.21 14.07 6.18
CA GLU A 48 41.61 14.54 4.84
C GLU A 48 40.48 15.35 4.20
N GLU A 49 39.24 14.89 4.31
CA GLU A 49 38.07 15.62 3.81
C GLU A 49 37.86 16.94 4.56
N VAL A 50 38.02 16.93 5.88
CA VAL A 50 37.96 18.14 6.71
C VAL A 50 39.06 19.14 6.33
N ALA A 51 40.22 18.68 5.86
CA ALA A 51 41.30 19.55 5.41
C ALA A 51 41.05 20.20 4.02
N LEU A 52 40.07 19.70 3.25
CA LEU A 52 39.80 20.21 1.90
C LEU A 52 39.35 21.69 1.91
N PRO A 53 39.60 22.43 0.81
CA PRO A 53 39.02 23.75 0.60
C PRO A 53 37.49 23.72 0.66
N ALA A 54 36.87 24.80 1.14
CA ALA A 54 35.42 24.87 1.40
C ALA A 54 34.55 24.41 0.20
N HIS A 55 34.89 24.85 -1.00
CA HIS A 55 34.13 24.51 -2.22
C HIS A 55 34.19 23.02 -2.56
N ILE A 56 35.29 22.33 -2.25
CA ILE A 56 35.41 20.87 -2.44
C ILE A 56 34.78 20.13 -1.26
N ARG A 57 35.02 20.60 -0.02
CA ARG A 57 34.46 19.99 1.20
C ARG A 57 32.94 19.93 1.17
N ARG A 58 32.27 20.92 0.57
CA ARG A 58 30.83 20.91 0.32
C ARG A 58 30.37 19.64 -0.42
N HIS A 59 31.14 19.16 -1.41
CA HIS A 59 30.81 17.93 -2.12
C HIS A 59 30.98 16.69 -1.24
N ALA A 60 31.93 16.67 -0.31
CA ALA A 60 32.06 15.59 0.67
C ALA A 60 30.86 15.57 1.64
N MET A 61 30.42 16.74 2.11
CA MET A 61 29.25 16.88 3.00
C MET A 61 27.94 16.40 2.38
N LEU A 62 27.78 16.50 1.05
CA LEU A 62 26.58 16.01 0.35
C LEU A 62 26.33 14.51 0.59
N ARG A 63 27.37 13.74 0.92
CA ARG A 63 27.27 12.32 1.26
C ARG A 63 26.28 12.04 2.40
N ILE A 64 26.02 13.00 3.30
CA ILE A 64 25.02 12.81 4.36
C ILE A 64 23.63 12.56 3.78
N MET A 65 23.26 13.21 2.66
CA MET A 65 21.89 13.16 2.12
C MET A 65 21.47 11.73 1.74
N ASP A 66 22.36 10.97 1.11
CA ASP A 66 22.08 9.59 0.66
C ASP A 66 22.77 8.52 1.52
N GLY A 67 23.79 8.90 2.28
CA GLY A 67 24.65 8.01 3.05
C GLY A 67 24.28 7.85 4.52
N PHE A 68 23.34 8.66 5.04
CA PHE A 68 22.90 8.58 6.43
C PHE A 68 21.51 7.94 6.55
N LEU A 69 21.47 6.72 7.09
CA LEU A 69 20.25 5.98 7.39
C LEU A 69 20.37 5.36 8.79
N TYR A 70 19.53 5.83 9.71
CA TYR A 70 19.50 5.37 11.09
C TYR A 70 18.39 4.34 11.31
N PRO A 71 18.71 3.12 11.77
CA PRO A 71 17.71 2.08 11.98
C PRO A 71 16.78 2.44 13.15
N THR A 72 15.47 2.32 12.93
CA THR A 72 14.42 2.54 13.92
C THR A 72 13.55 1.29 14.07
N ARG A 73 12.64 1.27 15.05
CA ARG A 73 11.67 0.17 15.18
C ARG A 73 10.81 -0.02 13.93
N ALA A 74 10.43 1.06 13.25
CA ALA A 74 9.66 1.00 12.01
C ALA A 74 10.44 0.27 10.89
N HIS A 75 11.75 0.46 10.82
CA HIS A 75 12.62 -0.25 9.89
C HIS A 75 12.68 -1.76 10.19
N LEU A 76 12.75 -2.13 11.47
CA LEU A 76 12.73 -3.54 11.88
C LEU A 76 11.41 -4.21 11.50
N GLN A 77 10.30 -3.54 11.79
CA GLN A 77 8.97 -4.03 11.44
C GLN A 77 8.82 -4.17 9.91
N LEU A 78 9.31 -3.19 9.13
CA LEU A 78 9.26 -3.23 7.68
C LEU A 78 10.02 -4.42 7.10
N GLU A 79 11.22 -4.70 7.60
CA GLU A 79 11.98 -5.85 7.13
C GLU A 79 11.30 -7.18 7.47
N GLN A 80 10.78 -7.33 8.67
CA GLN A 80 10.02 -8.50 9.08
C GLN A 80 8.76 -8.69 8.21
N THR A 81 8.04 -7.61 7.91
CA THR A 81 6.88 -7.62 7.02
C THR A 81 7.27 -8.04 5.61
N ILE A 82 8.30 -7.44 5.01
CA ILE A 82 8.79 -7.78 3.67
C ILE A 82 9.25 -9.24 3.60
N SER A 83 10.06 -9.67 4.58
CA SER A 83 10.57 -11.05 4.70
C SER A 83 9.43 -12.06 4.74
N SER A 84 8.42 -11.79 5.57
CA SER A 84 7.23 -12.63 5.70
C SER A 84 6.39 -12.65 4.43
N MET A 85 6.16 -11.49 3.82
CA MET A 85 5.36 -11.36 2.59
C MET A 85 5.97 -12.18 1.45
N ILE A 86 7.28 -12.03 1.19
CA ILE A 86 7.97 -12.77 0.12
C ILE A 86 7.82 -14.28 0.32
N ARG A 87 8.14 -14.78 1.52
CA ARG A 87 8.10 -16.22 1.82
C ARG A 87 6.68 -16.79 1.79
N GLN A 88 5.71 -16.09 2.38
CA GLN A 88 4.29 -16.48 2.34
C GLN A 88 3.74 -16.50 0.92
N GLY A 89 4.12 -15.51 0.09
CA GLY A 89 3.76 -15.50 -1.33
C GLY A 89 4.31 -16.71 -2.08
N TYR A 90 5.52 -17.16 -1.74
CA TYR A 90 6.12 -18.32 -2.40
C TYR A 90 5.54 -19.65 -1.99
N LEU A 91 5.05 -19.85 -0.77
CA LEU A 91 4.49 -21.14 -0.31
C LEU A 91 3.54 -21.79 -1.32
N SER A 92 2.67 -20.98 -1.94
CA SER A 92 1.69 -21.44 -2.94
C SER A 92 2.21 -21.58 -4.39
N ARG A 93 3.49 -21.29 -4.64
CA ARG A 93 4.14 -21.18 -5.95
C ARG A 93 5.44 -21.99 -6.04
N ASN A 94 5.41 -23.25 -5.62
CA ASN A 94 6.61 -24.08 -5.60
C ASN A 94 6.98 -24.55 -7.02
N ILE A 95 8.14 -24.11 -7.53
CA ILE A 95 8.65 -24.49 -8.87
C ILE A 95 9.09 -25.95 -8.98
N ALA A 96 9.28 -26.65 -7.87
CA ALA A 96 9.61 -28.08 -7.86
C ALA A 96 8.38 -28.98 -8.04
N ASN A 97 7.15 -28.45 -7.95
CA ASN A 97 5.95 -29.27 -8.05
C ASN A 97 4.87 -28.63 -8.95
N LYS A 98 3.72 -29.30 -9.05
CA LYS A 98 2.63 -28.93 -9.97
C LYS A 98 1.99 -27.58 -9.65
N SER A 99 2.12 -27.06 -8.43
CA SER A 99 1.50 -25.80 -7.99
C SER A 99 1.94 -24.60 -8.84
N TYR A 100 3.18 -24.60 -9.34
CA TYR A 100 3.67 -23.55 -10.23
C TYR A 100 2.91 -23.51 -11.55
N GLN A 101 2.77 -24.67 -12.21
CA GLN A 101 2.03 -24.79 -13.47
C GLN A 101 0.54 -24.48 -13.29
N GLU A 102 -0.06 -24.92 -12.18
CA GLU A 102 -1.45 -24.57 -11.83
C GLU A 102 -1.63 -23.05 -11.66
N THR A 103 -0.67 -22.39 -10.99
CA THR A 103 -0.69 -20.93 -10.81
C THR A 103 -0.57 -20.20 -12.15
N LEU A 104 0.32 -20.65 -13.03
CA LEU A 104 0.48 -20.08 -14.37
C LEU A 104 -0.81 -20.22 -15.19
N ASN A 105 -1.44 -21.40 -15.18
CA ASN A 105 -2.70 -21.65 -15.90
C ASN A 105 -3.87 -20.80 -15.36
N ARG A 106 -3.91 -20.49 -14.06
CA ARG A 106 -4.92 -19.57 -13.50
C ARG A 106 -4.83 -18.16 -14.09
N THR A 107 -3.66 -17.74 -14.60
CA THR A 107 -3.52 -16.42 -15.21
C THR A 107 -4.29 -16.25 -16.51
N GLU A 108 -4.56 -17.34 -17.24
CA GLU A 108 -5.33 -17.30 -18.48
C GLU A 108 -6.80 -16.88 -18.22
N ASN A 109 -7.32 -17.22 -17.04
CA ASN A 109 -8.69 -16.95 -16.62
C ASN A 109 -8.86 -15.61 -15.89
N LEU A 110 -7.80 -14.81 -15.71
CA LEU A 110 -7.89 -13.49 -15.07
C LEU A 110 -8.74 -12.48 -15.85
N THR A 111 -8.98 -12.75 -17.13
CA THR A 111 -9.87 -11.95 -17.99
C THR A 111 -11.35 -12.32 -17.83
N ALA A 112 -11.65 -13.43 -17.14
CA ALA A 112 -13.01 -13.87 -16.86
C ALA A 112 -13.40 -13.47 -15.42
N ASP A 113 -14.59 -12.92 -15.29
CA ASP A 113 -15.19 -12.36 -14.07
C ASP A 113 -15.33 -13.41 -12.94
N VAL A 114 -14.24 -13.79 -12.27
CA VAL A 114 -14.27 -14.70 -11.11
C VAL A 114 -14.50 -13.87 -9.84
N SER A 115 -15.71 -13.31 -9.75
CA SER A 115 -16.19 -12.55 -8.59
C SER A 115 -16.68 -13.43 -7.42
N ARG A 116 -16.47 -14.76 -7.44
CA ARG A 116 -17.25 -15.66 -6.57
C ARG A 116 -16.56 -16.35 -5.42
N ASN A 117 -15.24 -16.29 -5.24
CA ASN A 117 -14.61 -16.86 -4.04
C ASN A 117 -13.37 -16.05 -3.64
N ALA A 118 -13.59 -14.87 -3.05
CA ALA A 118 -12.52 -14.12 -2.40
C ALA A 118 -12.27 -14.71 -1.01
N GLY A 119 -11.34 -15.66 -0.90
CA GLY A 119 -10.84 -16.12 0.39
C GLY A 119 -10.15 -14.99 1.18
N ASN A 120 -10.03 -15.18 2.50
CA ASN A 120 -9.47 -14.23 3.47
C ASN A 120 -7.92 -14.02 3.37
N GLU A 121 -7.28 -14.31 2.25
CA GLU A 121 -5.81 -14.48 2.13
C GLU A 121 -5.16 -13.48 1.14
N ALA A 122 -5.43 -12.19 1.25
CA ALA A 122 -4.76 -11.20 0.39
C ALA A 122 -3.44 -10.75 1.03
N LEU A 123 -2.30 -11.10 0.43
CA LEU A 123 -0.97 -10.76 0.97
C LEU A 123 -0.62 -9.28 0.68
N VAL A 124 -1.31 -8.34 1.31
CA VAL A 124 -1.16 -6.90 1.06
C VAL A 124 -0.76 -6.17 2.34
N SER A 125 0.15 -5.20 2.20
CA SER A 125 0.57 -4.28 3.26
C SER A 125 0.78 -2.87 2.71
N SER A 126 0.87 -1.88 3.59
CA SER A 126 1.17 -0.50 3.23
C SER A 126 2.15 0.17 4.20
N VAL A 127 2.97 1.07 3.65
CA VAL A 127 3.87 1.98 4.37
C VAL A 127 3.39 3.40 4.10
N ILE A 128 2.62 3.95 5.04
CA ILE A 128 2.00 5.27 4.90
C ILE A 128 2.66 6.26 5.85
N GLY A 129 3.05 7.43 5.36
CA GLY A 129 3.69 8.45 6.17
C GLY A 129 4.04 9.71 5.41
N CYS A 130 4.46 10.75 6.13
CA CYS A 130 4.70 12.08 5.57
C CYS A 130 5.72 12.04 4.41
N SER A 131 5.61 12.98 3.48
CA SER A 131 6.66 13.16 2.47
C SER A 131 7.99 13.51 3.14
N GLY A 132 9.10 12.94 2.65
CA GLY A 132 10.42 13.13 3.25
C GLY A 132 10.67 12.42 4.59
N ALA A 133 9.78 11.52 5.03
CA ALA A 133 10.01 10.70 6.23
C ALA A 133 10.97 9.51 6.00
N GLY A 134 11.44 9.29 4.77
CA GLY A 134 12.39 8.22 4.42
C GLY A 134 11.75 6.86 4.09
N LYS A 135 10.45 6.82 3.73
CA LYS A 135 9.72 5.58 3.41
C LYS A 135 10.36 4.78 2.27
N SER A 136 10.48 5.40 1.09
CA SER A 136 11.02 4.75 -0.12
C SER A 136 12.48 4.34 0.10
N THR A 137 13.27 5.20 0.76
CA THR A 137 14.66 4.89 1.16
C THR A 137 14.74 3.69 2.10
N ALA A 138 13.82 3.58 3.07
CA ALA A 138 13.78 2.45 3.99
C ALA A 138 13.39 1.15 3.30
N VAL A 139 12.39 1.18 2.41
CA VAL A 139 12.00 0.02 1.62
C VAL A 139 13.15 -0.42 0.72
N GLU A 140 13.79 0.50 0.00
CA GLU A 140 14.95 0.20 -0.84
C GLU A 140 16.12 -0.35 -0.02
N ALA A 141 16.37 0.17 1.18
CA ALA A 141 17.42 -0.34 2.06
C ALA A 141 17.15 -1.79 2.50
N VAL A 142 15.90 -2.14 2.78
CA VAL A 142 15.50 -3.52 3.09
C VAL A 142 15.61 -4.41 1.84
N LEU A 143 15.07 -3.98 0.71
CA LEU A 143 15.10 -4.74 -0.54
C LEU A 143 16.53 -5.01 -1.02
N ALA A 144 17.47 -4.10 -0.76
CA ALA A 144 18.89 -4.28 -1.06
C ALA A 144 19.52 -5.46 -0.29
N GLY A 145 18.89 -5.94 0.79
CA GLY A 145 19.30 -7.17 1.49
C GLY A 145 18.91 -8.46 0.76
N TYR A 146 18.11 -8.37 -0.31
CA TYR A 146 17.65 -9.50 -1.11
C TYR A 146 18.21 -9.39 -2.54
N PRO A 147 18.74 -10.47 -3.13
CA PRO A 147 19.05 -10.51 -4.55
C PRO A 147 17.79 -10.16 -5.35
N GLN A 148 17.88 -9.21 -6.28
CA GLN A 148 16.70 -8.82 -7.06
C GLN A 148 16.24 -9.96 -7.98
N VAL A 149 17.19 -10.66 -8.62
CA VAL A 149 16.94 -11.75 -9.57
C VAL A 149 17.82 -12.95 -9.24
N ILE A 150 17.19 -14.12 -9.11
CA ILE A 150 17.85 -15.40 -8.84
C ILE A 150 17.61 -16.36 -10.02
N MET A 151 18.69 -16.94 -10.53
CA MET A 151 18.67 -17.96 -11.58
C MET A 151 18.73 -19.36 -10.97
N HIS A 152 17.66 -20.14 -11.15
CA HIS A 152 17.59 -21.54 -10.75
C HIS A 152 17.95 -22.44 -11.93
N SER A 153 19.25 -22.65 -12.19
CA SER A 153 19.70 -23.45 -13.34
C SER A 153 19.12 -24.87 -13.38
N MET A 154 18.94 -25.50 -12.21
CA MET A 154 18.34 -26.84 -12.07
C MET A 154 16.88 -26.90 -12.53
N TYR A 155 16.15 -25.80 -12.40
CA TYR A 155 14.73 -25.68 -12.76
C TYR A 155 14.53 -24.87 -14.06
N GLN A 156 15.61 -24.37 -14.66
CA GLN A 156 15.60 -23.44 -15.79
C GLN A 156 14.67 -22.24 -15.57
N HIS A 157 14.66 -21.73 -14.33
CA HIS A 157 13.70 -20.74 -13.87
C HIS A 157 14.38 -19.45 -13.41
N VAL A 158 13.79 -18.31 -13.77
CA VAL A 158 14.20 -16.99 -13.32
C VAL A 158 13.23 -16.52 -12.25
N GLN A 159 13.72 -16.37 -11.02
CA GLN A 159 12.97 -15.81 -9.91
C GLN A 159 13.28 -14.32 -9.81
N ILE A 160 12.26 -13.48 -9.77
CA ILE A 160 12.38 -12.08 -9.36
C ILE A 160 11.93 -11.97 -7.91
N VAL A 161 12.83 -11.70 -6.97
CA VAL A 161 12.49 -11.68 -5.54
C VAL A 161 11.60 -10.49 -5.20
N TRP A 162 11.90 -9.34 -5.79
CA TRP A 162 11.11 -8.12 -5.64
C TRP A 162 11.12 -7.29 -6.92
N LEU A 163 10.02 -6.57 -7.16
CA LEU A 163 9.90 -5.61 -8.24
C LEU A 163 9.26 -4.34 -7.70
N LYS A 164 9.92 -3.20 -7.86
CA LYS A 164 9.40 -1.89 -7.47
C LYS A 164 8.90 -1.15 -8.70
N VAL A 165 7.68 -0.61 -8.63
CA VAL A 165 7.02 0.13 -9.70
C VAL A 165 6.46 1.42 -9.13
N GLU A 166 6.74 2.55 -9.78
CA GLU A 166 6.17 3.84 -9.41
C GLU A 166 4.76 3.98 -10.00
N CYS A 167 3.80 4.40 -9.19
CA CYS A 167 2.44 4.67 -9.64
C CYS A 167 2.42 5.89 -10.57
N PRO A 168 1.86 5.79 -11.79
CA PRO A 168 1.92 6.89 -12.75
C PRO A 168 1.06 8.08 -12.30
N HIS A 169 1.55 9.30 -12.55
CA HIS A 169 0.86 10.55 -12.16
C HIS A 169 -0.49 10.76 -12.88
N ASP A 170 -0.67 10.17 -14.06
CA ASP A 170 -1.92 10.24 -14.81
C ASP A 170 -2.97 9.23 -14.32
N ALA A 171 -2.61 8.41 -13.32
CA ALA A 171 -3.42 7.31 -12.76
C ALA A 171 -3.97 6.35 -13.83
N SER A 172 -3.29 6.24 -14.97
CA SER A 172 -3.72 5.41 -16.08
C SER A 172 -3.28 3.96 -15.88
N VAL A 173 -4.24 3.03 -16.03
CA VAL A 173 -3.97 1.59 -16.01
C VAL A 173 -2.89 1.21 -17.04
N LYS A 174 -2.93 1.84 -18.23
CA LYS A 174 -1.94 1.58 -19.29
C LYS A 174 -0.56 2.03 -18.85
N SER A 175 -0.45 3.22 -18.25
CA SER A 175 0.82 3.78 -17.77
C SER A 175 1.40 2.93 -16.63
N LEU A 176 0.55 2.37 -15.76
CA LEU A 176 0.97 1.43 -14.73
C LEU A 176 1.56 0.15 -15.34
N CYS A 177 0.89 -0.44 -16.35
CA CYS A 177 1.44 -1.61 -17.05
C CYS A 177 2.76 -1.30 -17.75
N ILE A 178 2.90 -0.10 -18.34
CA ILE A 178 4.17 0.34 -18.96
C ILE A 178 5.28 0.40 -17.92
N ASN A 179 5.04 1.04 -16.77
CA ASN A 179 6.02 1.14 -15.69
C ASN A 179 6.42 -0.26 -15.17
N PHE A 180 5.47 -1.19 -15.09
CA PHE A 180 5.76 -2.58 -14.73
C PHE A 180 6.67 -3.29 -15.74
N PHE A 181 6.36 -3.22 -17.05
CA PHE A 181 7.20 -3.85 -18.06
C PHE A 181 8.60 -3.23 -18.14
N ARG A 182 8.71 -1.90 -17.92
CA ARG A 182 10.01 -1.22 -17.79
C ARG A 182 10.80 -1.71 -16.58
N ALA A 183 10.16 -1.79 -15.42
CA ALA A 183 10.81 -2.30 -14.22
C ALA A 183 11.32 -3.74 -14.40
N LEU A 184 10.56 -4.59 -15.12
CA LEU A 184 11.01 -5.93 -15.50
C LEU A 184 12.21 -5.89 -16.44
N ASP A 185 12.16 -5.03 -17.45
CA ASP A 185 13.22 -4.88 -18.43
C ASP A 185 14.53 -4.41 -17.79
N GLU A 186 14.44 -3.52 -16.80
CA GLU A 186 15.56 -3.07 -15.97
C GLU A 186 16.09 -4.18 -15.06
N ALA A 187 15.21 -4.88 -14.32
CA ALA A 187 15.60 -5.96 -13.43
C ALA A 187 16.30 -7.12 -14.17
N LEU A 188 15.86 -7.41 -15.39
CA LEU A 188 16.40 -8.49 -16.22
C LEU A 188 17.49 -8.03 -17.20
N ASP A 189 17.84 -6.75 -17.22
CA ASP A 189 18.80 -6.12 -18.16
C ASP A 189 18.56 -6.56 -19.61
N ASN A 190 17.30 -6.55 -20.04
CA ASN A 190 16.89 -7.14 -21.31
C ASN A 190 16.70 -6.10 -22.43
N ASN A 191 17.08 -4.84 -22.19
CA ASN A 191 17.05 -3.74 -23.16
C ASN A 191 15.65 -3.40 -23.72
N GLY A 192 14.62 -3.46 -22.87
CA GLY A 192 13.27 -3.00 -23.18
C GLY A 192 12.42 -4.01 -23.94
N LEU A 193 12.72 -5.31 -23.82
CA LEU A 193 12.07 -6.35 -24.63
C LEU A 193 10.61 -6.58 -24.22
N TYR A 194 10.28 -6.61 -22.93
CA TYR A 194 8.90 -6.73 -22.47
C TYR A 194 8.08 -5.51 -22.86
N GLU A 195 8.58 -4.29 -22.65
CA GLU A 195 7.86 -3.09 -23.05
C GLU A 195 7.53 -3.13 -24.55
N LYS A 196 8.52 -3.41 -25.41
CA LYS A 196 8.32 -3.47 -26.87
C LYS A 196 7.36 -4.57 -27.30
N GLN A 197 7.41 -5.73 -26.64
CA GLN A 197 6.60 -6.89 -27.00
C GLN A 197 5.12 -6.69 -26.63
N TYR A 198 4.85 -6.16 -25.43
CA TYR A 198 3.51 -6.10 -24.86
C TYR A 198 2.84 -4.74 -25.04
N VAL A 199 3.59 -3.63 -25.00
CA VAL A 199 3.06 -2.26 -25.12
C VAL A 199 2.98 -1.84 -26.60
N LYS A 200 1.99 -2.40 -27.31
CA LYS A 200 1.69 -1.99 -28.70
C LYS A 200 0.87 -0.69 -28.74
N PRO A 201 0.95 0.12 -29.82
CA PRO A 201 0.20 1.38 -29.93
C PRO A 201 -1.31 1.24 -29.69
N ARG A 202 -1.90 0.12 -30.12
CA ARG A 202 -3.33 -0.22 -29.95
C ARG A 202 -3.58 -1.33 -28.92
N ALA A 203 -2.67 -1.52 -27.96
CA ALA A 203 -2.84 -2.54 -26.93
C ALA A 203 -4.11 -2.27 -26.11
N ASN A 204 -4.94 -3.31 -25.95
CA ASN A 204 -6.10 -3.29 -25.08
C ASN A 204 -5.62 -3.36 -23.62
N VAL A 205 -6.15 -2.48 -22.77
CA VAL A 205 -5.83 -2.42 -21.33
C VAL A 205 -6.09 -3.75 -20.62
N GLU A 206 -7.18 -4.45 -20.94
CA GLU A 206 -7.48 -5.75 -20.32
C GLU A 206 -6.45 -6.82 -20.72
N MET A 207 -5.98 -6.78 -21.98
CA MET A 207 -4.91 -7.67 -22.42
C MET A 207 -3.60 -7.34 -21.71
N LEU A 208 -3.27 -6.06 -21.54
CA LEU A 208 -2.07 -5.64 -20.79
C LEU A 208 -2.11 -6.09 -19.33
N LEU A 209 -3.27 -6.04 -18.67
CA LEU A 209 -3.43 -6.54 -17.29
C LEU A 209 -3.31 -8.06 -17.23
N GLY A 210 -3.87 -8.78 -18.20
CA GLY A 210 -3.68 -10.23 -18.34
C GLY A 210 -2.21 -10.61 -18.54
N ASP A 211 -1.51 -9.89 -19.44
CA ASP A 211 -0.09 -10.11 -19.70
C ASP A 211 0.78 -9.72 -18.49
N PHE A 212 0.46 -8.63 -17.79
CA PHE A 212 1.08 -8.27 -16.51
C PHE A 212 1.04 -9.47 -15.56
N ALA A 213 -0.15 -10.02 -15.32
CA ALA A 213 -0.34 -11.09 -14.36
C ALA A 213 0.37 -12.39 -14.78
N ARG A 214 0.32 -12.72 -16.07
CA ARG A 214 1.03 -13.88 -16.64
C ARG A 214 2.53 -13.75 -16.44
N ILE A 215 3.11 -12.59 -16.75
CA ILE A 215 4.55 -12.35 -16.61
C ILE A 215 4.97 -12.32 -15.13
N ALA A 216 4.13 -11.77 -14.24
CA ALA A 216 4.38 -11.80 -12.81
C ALA A 216 4.41 -13.23 -12.24
N ALA A 217 3.53 -14.11 -12.72
CA ALA A 217 3.55 -15.53 -12.38
C ALA A 217 4.75 -16.26 -13.00
N LEU A 218 5.04 -15.99 -14.28
CA LEU A 218 6.14 -16.60 -15.03
C LEU A 218 7.50 -16.41 -14.36
N HIS A 219 7.78 -15.20 -13.87
CA HIS A 219 9.05 -14.90 -13.16
C HIS A 219 8.97 -15.14 -11.66
N SER A 220 7.87 -15.70 -11.16
CA SER A 220 7.62 -15.89 -9.73
C SER A 220 7.99 -14.65 -8.92
N ILE A 221 7.38 -13.50 -9.25
CA ILE A 221 7.69 -12.25 -8.54
C ILE A 221 7.37 -12.42 -7.04
N GLY A 222 8.36 -12.25 -6.16
CA GLY A 222 8.20 -12.49 -4.72
C GLY A 222 7.44 -11.39 -4.00
N LEU A 223 7.69 -10.15 -4.37
CA LEU A 223 7.01 -8.97 -3.84
C LEU A 223 6.88 -7.89 -4.92
N LEU A 224 5.68 -7.35 -5.09
CA LEU A 224 5.45 -6.18 -5.92
C LEU A 224 5.30 -4.94 -5.03
N VAL A 225 6.24 -3.99 -5.14
CA VAL A 225 6.19 -2.72 -4.42
C VAL A 225 5.61 -1.66 -5.34
N ILE A 226 4.53 -1.00 -4.93
CA ILE A 226 3.92 0.11 -5.65
C ILE A 226 4.18 1.39 -4.87
N ASP A 227 5.07 2.23 -5.39
CA ASP A 227 5.42 3.52 -4.78
C ASP A 227 4.48 4.64 -5.23
N GLU A 228 4.35 5.69 -4.41
CA GLU A 228 3.51 6.86 -4.65
C GLU A 228 2.04 6.53 -4.98
N ILE A 229 1.45 5.54 -4.28
CA ILE A 229 0.08 5.03 -4.56
C ILE A 229 -0.99 6.12 -4.52
N GLN A 230 -0.77 7.21 -3.78
CA GLN A 230 -1.70 8.35 -3.73
C GLN A 230 -1.90 9.02 -5.09
N HIS A 231 -1.05 8.78 -6.09
CA HIS A 231 -1.30 9.26 -7.45
C HIS A 231 -2.58 8.69 -8.07
N LEU A 232 -3.09 7.54 -7.60
CA LEU A 232 -4.38 7.00 -8.03
C LEU A 232 -5.58 7.89 -7.62
N GLU A 233 -5.46 8.63 -6.51
CA GLU A 233 -6.54 9.50 -6.01
C GLU A 233 -6.80 10.66 -6.97
N ARG A 234 -5.74 11.19 -7.59
CA ARG A 234 -5.83 12.34 -8.53
C ARG A 234 -6.56 12.03 -9.84
N SER A 235 -6.97 10.78 -10.07
CA SER A 235 -7.78 10.43 -11.23
C SER A 235 -9.13 11.15 -11.16
N ARG A 236 -9.52 11.86 -12.23
CA ARG A 236 -10.82 12.58 -12.30
C ARG A 236 -12.05 11.65 -12.23
N SER A 237 -11.85 10.33 -12.15
CA SER A 237 -12.89 9.33 -12.10
C SER A 237 -12.50 8.22 -11.12
N SER A 238 -13.25 8.12 -10.02
CA SER A 238 -13.14 7.05 -9.02
C SER A 238 -13.19 5.64 -9.61
N ASN A 239 -13.80 5.47 -10.79
CA ASN A 239 -13.87 4.19 -11.48
C ASN A 239 -12.50 3.64 -11.91
N VAL A 240 -11.50 4.51 -12.16
CA VAL A 240 -10.18 4.08 -12.64
C VAL A 240 -9.31 3.58 -11.47
N SER A 241 -9.26 4.32 -10.36
CA SER A 241 -8.58 3.91 -9.14
C SER A 241 -9.16 2.62 -8.58
N ASP A 242 -10.50 2.50 -8.52
CA ASP A 242 -11.19 1.28 -8.10
C ASP A 242 -10.81 0.07 -8.98
N ARG A 243 -10.70 0.26 -10.29
CA ARG A 243 -10.33 -0.80 -11.23
C ARG A 243 -8.90 -1.29 -10.97
N ILE A 244 -7.95 -0.39 -10.73
CA ILE A 244 -6.56 -0.75 -10.42
C ILE A 244 -6.47 -1.48 -9.08
N LEU A 245 -7.17 -1.01 -8.05
CA LEU A 245 -7.20 -1.66 -6.75
C LEU A 245 -7.84 -3.06 -6.83
N ARG A 246 -8.93 -3.22 -7.59
CA ARG A 246 -9.53 -4.54 -7.87
C ARG A 246 -8.57 -5.47 -8.59
N PHE A 247 -7.80 -4.96 -9.56
CA PHE A 247 -6.77 -5.73 -10.24
C PHE A 247 -5.69 -6.23 -9.27
N PHE A 248 -5.17 -5.38 -8.39
CA PHE A 248 -4.18 -5.80 -7.38
C PHE A 248 -4.72 -6.86 -6.42
N VAL A 249 -5.97 -6.72 -6.00
CA VAL A 249 -6.68 -7.76 -5.23
C VAL A 249 -6.78 -9.06 -6.02
N GLN A 250 -7.08 -8.98 -7.32
CA GLN A 250 -7.22 -10.15 -8.16
C GLN A 250 -5.87 -10.87 -8.33
N LEU A 251 -4.77 -10.12 -8.45
CA LEU A 251 -3.41 -10.67 -8.47
C LEU A 251 -3.09 -11.43 -7.19
N THR A 252 -3.32 -10.81 -6.02
CA THR A 252 -3.01 -11.44 -4.72
C THR A 252 -3.85 -12.69 -4.49
N ASN A 253 -5.10 -12.73 -4.98
CA ASN A 253 -5.94 -13.91 -4.84
C ASN A 253 -5.61 -15.03 -5.84
N THR A 254 -5.29 -14.67 -7.08
CA THR A 254 -5.16 -15.66 -8.18
C THR A 254 -3.78 -16.27 -8.25
N ILE A 255 -2.76 -15.41 -8.21
CA ILE A 255 -1.35 -15.82 -8.31
C ILE A 255 -0.61 -15.68 -7.00
N LYS A 256 -1.29 -15.30 -5.91
CA LYS A 256 -0.69 -15.21 -4.56
C LYS A 256 0.56 -14.32 -4.53
N LEU A 257 0.57 -13.29 -5.38
CA LEU A 257 1.61 -12.26 -5.43
C LEU A 257 1.39 -11.26 -4.30
N PRO A 258 2.32 -11.12 -3.35
CA PRO A 258 2.27 -10.09 -2.32
C PRO A 258 2.47 -8.69 -2.91
N ILE A 259 1.76 -7.70 -2.35
CA ILE A 259 1.83 -6.30 -2.80
C ILE A 259 2.06 -5.36 -1.61
N LEU A 260 3.12 -4.55 -1.67
CA LEU A 260 3.44 -3.51 -0.69
C LEU A 260 3.19 -2.14 -1.30
N PHE A 261 2.25 -1.39 -0.72
CA PHE A 261 1.98 -0.01 -1.14
C PHE A 261 2.82 0.99 -0.33
N ILE A 262 3.44 1.95 -0.99
CA ILE A 262 4.10 3.09 -0.33
C ILE A 262 3.34 4.35 -0.74
N GLY A 263 3.03 5.22 0.23
CA GLY A 263 2.34 6.46 -0.08
C GLY A 263 2.30 7.48 1.05
N THR A 264 1.77 8.65 0.73
CA THR A 264 1.48 9.70 1.72
C THR A 264 0.15 9.42 2.43
N PRO A 265 -0.18 10.13 3.53
CA PRO A 265 -1.44 9.95 4.24
C PRO A 265 -2.69 10.04 3.35
N LYS A 266 -2.63 10.73 2.20
CA LYS A 266 -3.71 10.73 1.20
C LYS A 266 -4.12 9.36 0.70
N ALA A 267 -3.19 8.40 0.68
CA ALA A 267 -3.48 7.03 0.27
C ALA A 267 -4.53 6.37 1.17
N TYR A 268 -4.77 6.86 2.40
CA TYR A 268 -5.85 6.34 3.24
C TYR A 268 -7.23 6.47 2.59
N GLU A 269 -7.47 7.54 1.84
CA GLU A 269 -8.75 7.75 1.14
C GLU A 269 -8.99 6.71 0.05
N LEU A 270 -7.93 6.13 -0.54
CA LEU A 270 -8.05 5.04 -1.50
C LEU A 270 -8.57 3.73 -0.88
N PHE A 271 -8.28 3.51 0.40
CA PHE A 271 -8.63 2.28 1.10
C PHE A 271 -9.88 2.42 2.00
N SER A 272 -10.25 3.66 2.35
CA SER A 272 -11.43 4.05 3.16
C SER A 272 -12.80 3.60 2.62
N PRO A 273 -13.13 3.65 1.30
CA PRO A 273 -14.51 3.44 0.83
C PRO A 273 -15.06 2.02 1.00
N SER A 274 -14.26 1.04 1.43
CA SER A 274 -14.82 -0.24 1.91
C SER A 274 -13.97 -0.86 3.02
N MET A 275 -14.64 -1.36 4.08
CA MET A 275 -14.01 -2.19 5.12
C MET A 275 -13.20 -3.36 4.51
N ARG A 276 -13.61 -3.88 3.34
CA ARG A 276 -12.88 -4.94 2.64
C ARG A 276 -11.53 -4.47 2.10
N SER A 277 -11.44 -3.26 1.53
CA SER A 277 -10.16 -2.70 1.05
C SER A 277 -9.26 -2.29 2.21
N ALA A 278 -9.82 -1.69 3.26
CA ALA A 278 -9.14 -1.36 4.51
C ALA A 278 -8.53 -2.58 5.22
N ARG A 279 -9.30 -3.65 5.44
CA ARG A 279 -8.78 -4.89 6.08
C ARG A 279 -7.68 -5.56 5.25
N ARG A 280 -7.78 -5.49 3.92
CA ARG A 280 -6.78 -6.09 3.02
C ARG A 280 -5.47 -5.30 3.03
N ALA A 281 -5.53 -3.97 3.01
CA ALA A 281 -4.34 -3.12 3.13
C ALA A 281 -3.59 -3.33 4.46
N SER A 282 -4.28 -3.84 5.49
CA SER A 282 -3.76 -4.04 6.85
C SER A 282 -3.56 -5.52 7.24
N GLN A 283 -3.63 -6.49 6.32
CA GLN A 283 -3.54 -7.92 6.67
C GLN A 283 -2.17 -8.31 7.27
N PHE A 284 -1.09 -7.65 6.83
CA PHE A 284 0.24 -7.71 7.46
C PHE A 284 0.54 -6.48 8.35
N GLY A 285 -0.51 -5.74 8.73
CA GLY A 285 -0.41 -4.42 9.32
C GLY A 285 -0.16 -3.32 8.28
N SER A 286 -0.64 -2.11 8.59
CA SER A 286 -0.17 -0.86 7.97
C SER A 286 0.96 -0.33 8.83
N ILE A 287 2.13 -0.08 8.22
CA ILE A 287 3.25 0.54 8.90
C ILE A 287 3.07 2.05 8.79
N ASN A 288 2.68 2.66 9.90
CA ASN A 288 2.62 4.11 10.04
C ASN A 288 4.04 4.66 10.16
N TRP A 289 4.56 5.16 9.04
CA TRP A 289 5.89 5.74 8.92
C TRP A 289 5.88 7.21 9.34
N ASN A 290 5.71 7.43 10.64
CA ASN A 290 5.55 8.75 11.22
C ASN A 290 6.90 9.48 11.40
N ARG A 291 6.82 10.81 11.54
CA ARG A 291 7.93 11.65 12.02
C ARG A 291 8.45 11.16 13.36
N PHE A 292 9.72 11.45 13.65
CA PHE A 292 10.28 11.19 14.97
C PHE A 292 9.44 11.89 16.05
N ASN A 293 9.39 11.27 17.23
CA ASN A 293 8.77 11.87 18.41
C ASN A 293 9.83 12.15 19.47
N THR A 294 9.52 13.10 20.35
CA THR A 294 10.35 13.46 21.52
C THR A 294 9.91 12.73 22.79
N ALA A 295 8.96 11.81 22.71
CA ALA A 295 8.46 11.10 23.89
C ALA A 295 9.47 10.04 24.33
N ASP A 296 10.05 10.22 25.52
CA ASP A 296 10.89 9.16 26.11
C ASP A 296 10.00 8.12 26.82
N ARG A 297 9.69 7.04 26.11
CA ARG A 297 8.94 5.90 26.65
C ARG A 297 9.84 4.85 27.32
N THR A 298 11.16 4.99 27.22
CA THR A 298 12.11 3.91 27.54
C THR A 298 13.10 4.27 28.65
N GLY A 299 13.10 5.53 29.11
CA GLY A 299 14.09 6.06 30.05
C GLY A 299 15.50 6.12 29.46
N LYS A 300 15.62 6.03 28.13
CA LYS A 300 16.88 5.95 27.38
C LYS A 300 16.93 7.01 26.28
N GLY A 301 16.21 8.13 26.45
CA GLY A 301 16.05 9.18 25.46
C GLY A 301 15.03 8.83 24.37
N SER A 302 14.48 9.87 23.74
CA SER A 302 13.51 9.73 22.65
C SER A 302 14.15 9.18 21.37
N ASP A 303 13.32 8.69 20.43
CA ASP A 303 13.82 8.24 19.13
C ASP A 303 14.50 9.40 18.36
N TRP A 304 13.99 10.62 18.51
CA TRP A 304 14.62 11.84 18.00
C TRP A 304 16.02 12.06 18.59
N ASP A 305 16.18 11.93 19.92
CA ASP A 305 17.47 12.16 20.57
C ASP A 305 18.55 11.23 20.01
N ARG A 306 18.21 9.94 19.83
CA ARG A 306 19.15 8.94 19.32
C ARG A 306 19.51 9.20 17.86
N PHE A 307 18.52 9.46 17.02
CA PHE A 307 18.71 9.82 15.61
C PHE A 307 19.60 11.06 15.47
N PHE A 308 19.25 12.14 16.17
CA PHE A 308 19.95 13.41 16.07
C PHE A 308 21.36 13.33 16.63
N SER A 309 21.59 12.54 17.69
CA SER A 309 22.94 12.34 18.22
C SER A 309 23.87 11.69 17.20
N GLN A 310 23.37 10.73 16.41
CA GLN A 310 24.15 10.14 15.31
C GLN A 310 24.36 11.14 14.17
N LEU A 311 23.33 11.89 13.78
CA LEU A 311 23.46 12.93 12.75
C LEU A 311 24.50 13.99 13.14
N TRP A 312 24.45 14.48 14.38
CA TRP A 312 25.35 15.52 14.89
C TRP A 312 26.81 15.09 14.94
N SER A 313 27.10 13.78 15.00
CA SER A 313 28.47 13.26 14.92
C SER A 313 29.12 13.48 13.55
N LEU A 314 28.34 13.79 12.51
CA LEU A 314 28.77 13.94 11.13
C LEU A 314 29.13 15.39 10.78
N GLN A 315 30.10 15.96 11.50
CA GLN A 315 30.56 17.34 11.30
C GLN A 315 31.85 17.42 10.48
N TRP A 316 31.80 18.05 9.30
CA TRP A 316 32.98 18.34 8.46
C TRP A 316 33.72 19.60 8.91
N PHE A 317 33.93 19.72 10.21
CA PHE A 317 34.58 20.86 10.87
C PHE A 317 35.95 20.46 11.40
N LYS A 318 36.90 21.41 11.37
CA LYS A 318 38.23 21.27 11.98
C LYS A 318 38.15 21.06 13.49
N SER A 319 37.10 21.60 14.12
CA SER A 319 36.82 21.44 15.54
C SER A 319 35.33 21.14 15.72
N PRO A 320 34.94 19.86 15.76
CA PRO A 320 33.55 19.45 15.95
C PRO A 320 32.98 19.99 17.27
N GLN A 321 31.74 20.47 17.21
CA GLN A 321 31.00 20.98 18.35
C GLN A 321 30.37 19.82 19.15
N PRO A 322 30.46 19.84 20.50
CA PRO A 322 29.74 18.87 21.31
C PRO A 322 28.23 19.05 21.14
N LEU A 323 27.48 17.96 21.26
CA LEU A 323 26.02 18.01 21.24
C LEU A 323 25.51 18.63 22.54
N THR A 324 24.61 19.61 22.44
CA THR A 324 23.90 20.20 23.56
C THR A 324 22.39 20.01 23.42
N ASP A 325 21.67 20.00 24.55
CA ASP A 325 20.21 19.91 24.53
C ASP A 325 19.57 21.10 23.79
N GLU A 326 20.15 22.30 23.91
CA GLU A 326 19.70 23.49 23.18
C GLU A 326 19.71 23.29 21.66
N ILE A 327 20.76 22.67 21.12
CA ILE A 327 20.86 22.39 19.68
C ILE A 327 19.85 21.32 19.27
N LYS A 328 19.66 20.27 20.08
CA LYS A 328 18.64 19.24 19.80
C LYS A 328 17.23 19.83 19.72
N HIS A 329 16.89 20.71 20.66
CA HIS A 329 15.60 21.40 20.67
C HIS A 329 15.47 22.36 19.49
N LEU A 330 16.53 23.11 19.18
CA LEU A 330 16.54 24.01 18.03
C LEU A 330 16.27 23.27 16.70
N PHE A 331 16.97 22.16 16.45
CA PHE A 331 16.73 21.37 15.25
C PHE A 331 15.38 20.67 15.27
N TRP A 332 14.88 20.26 16.44
CA TRP A 332 13.51 19.77 16.58
C TRP A 332 12.51 20.85 16.18
N ASP A 333 12.66 22.09 16.66
CA ASP A 333 11.77 23.19 16.32
C ASP A 333 11.72 23.38 14.81
N TYR A 334 12.87 23.45 14.14
CA TYR A 334 12.96 23.71 12.70
C TYR A 334 12.72 22.50 11.78
N SER A 335 12.61 21.28 12.30
CA SER A 335 12.33 20.07 11.50
C SER A 335 11.04 19.34 11.86
N GLN A 336 10.53 19.56 13.08
CA GLN A 336 9.37 18.90 13.65
C GLN A 336 9.44 17.36 13.59
N GLY A 337 10.65 16.80 13.65
CA GLY A 337 10.90 15.35 13.61
C GLY A 337 10.92 14.76 12.20
N ILE A 338 10.81 15.56 11.14
CA ILE A 338 10.93 15.07 9.76
C ILE A 338 12.41 14.86 9.44
N ALA A 339 12.81 13.59 9.26
CA ALA A 339 14.21 13.18 9.09
C ALA A 339 14.91 13.94 7.95
N HIS A 340 14.30 13.99 6.76
CA HIS A 340 14.89 14.66 5.59
C HIS A 340 15.09 16.16 5.84
N VAL A 341 14.16 16.83 6.52
CA VAL A 341 14.28 18.26 6.86
C VAL A 341 15.43 18.49 7.84
N ALA A 342 15.55 17.64 8.87
CA ALA A 342 16.64 17.72 9.83
C ALA A 342 18.02 17.53 9.18
N VAL A 343 18.15 16.50 8.33
CA VAL A 343 19.39 16.20 7.58
C VAL A 343 19.72 17.34 6.62
N THR A 344 18.74 17.84 5.87
CA THR A 344 18.92 18.95 4.92
C THR A 344 19.36 20.22 5.66
N LEU A 345 18.65 20.60 6.73
CA LEU A 345 19.00 21.78 7.53
C LEU A 345 20.41 21.67 8.11
N PHE A 346 20.80 20.48 8.58
CA PHE A 346 22.14 20.24 9.11
C PHE A 346 23.22 20.38 8.03
N TYR A 347 23.01 19.78 6.86
CA TYR A 347 23.90 19.91 5.71
C TYR A 347 24.07 21.38 5.26
N LEU A 348 22.98 22.13 5.16
CA LEU A 348 23.00 23.54 4.75
C LEU A 348 23.72 24.42 5.79
N CYS A 349 23.47 24.20 7.08
CA CYS A 349 24.17 24.91 8.16
C CYS A 349 25.68 24.66 8.11
N GLN A 350 26.11 23.39 7.98
CA GLN A 350 27.53 23.06 7.84
C GLN A 350 28.17 23.74 6.63
N THR A 351 27.47 23.70 5.50
CA THR A 351 27.94 24.28 4.24
C THR A 351 28.13 25.80 4.37
N ARG A 352 27.16 26.49 4.96
CA ARG A 352 27.22 27.95 5.21
C ARG A 352 28.36 28.29 6.18
N ALA A 353 28.48 27.55 7.28
CA ALA A 353 29.53 27.72 8.29
C ALA A 353 30.94 27.60 7.67
N VAL A 354 31.17 26.55 6.87
CA VAL A 354 32.46 26.31 6.19
C VAL A 354 32.72 27.35 5.10
N THR A 355 31.70 27.78 4.36
CA THR A 355 31.86 28.79 3.31
C THR A 355 32.24 30.16 3.87
N VAL A 356 31.65 30.55 5.01
CA VAL A 356 31.97 31.80 5.72
C VAL A 356 33.32 31.71 6.46
N GLY A 357 33.85 30.50 6.67
CA GLY A 357 35.08 30.26 7.43
C GLY A 357 34.90 30.28 8.95
N ARG A 358 33.65 30.39 9.43
CA ARG A 358 33.29 30.25 10.84
C ARG A 358 32.55 28.92 11.01
N GLU A 359 33.30 27.86 11.28
CA GLU A 359 32.83 26.47 11.39
C GLU A 359 32.08 26.20 12.71
N ILE A 360 31.02 27.00 12.95
CA ILE A 360 30.18 26.94 14.15
C ILE A 360 28.73 27.04 13.70
N ILE A 361 27.92 26.05 14.08
CA ILE A 361 26.46 26.08 13.98
C ILE A 361 25.93 26.77 15.22
N SER A 362 25.54 28.05 15.07
CA SER A 362 24.86 28.84 16.10
C SER A 362 23.35 28.88 15.86
N ARG A 363 22.59 29.36 16.85
CA ARG A 363 21.15 29.58 16.71
C ARG A 363 20.83 30.48 15.53
N GLU A 364 21.52 31.62 15.43
CA GLU A 364 21.31 32.61 14.37
C GLU A 364 21.55 31.99 12.99
N LEU A 365 22.58 31.14 12.85
CA LEU A 365 22.85 30.47 11.59
C LEU A 365 21.71 29.55 11.17
N VAL A 366 21.21 28.72 12.10
CA VAL A 366 20.09 27.79 11.82
C VAL A 366 18.84 28.57 11.42
N GLU A 367 18.55 29.67 12.12
CA GLU A 367 17.41 30.53 11.80
C GLU A 367 17.54 31.19 10.42
N THR A 368 18.72 31.73 10.10
CA THR A 368 19.00 32.31 8.77
C THR A 368 18.85 31.27 7.67
N VAL A 369 19.51 30.11 7.79
CA VAL A 369 19.45 29.05 6.78
C VAL A 369 18.03 28.53 6.60
N PHE A 370 17.28 28.33 7.68
CA PHE A 370 15.89 27.89 7.58
C PHE A 370 15.00 28.93 6.89
N ASN A 371 15.19 30.21 7.19
CA ASN A 371 14.39 31.29 6.62
C ASN A 371 14.74 31.62 5.16
N GLU A 372 16.01 31.48 4.76
CA GLU A 372 16.48 31.79 3.40
C GLU A 372 16.33 30.57 2.48
N GLU A 373 16.86 29.41 2.89
CA GLU A 373 17.02 28.24 2.01
C GLU A 373 15.87 27.24 2.12
N LEU A 374 15.17 27.17 3.26
CA LEU A 374 14.02 26.28 3.49
C LEU A 374 12.67 27.03 3.54
N HIS A 375 12.61 28.23 2.96
CA HIS A 375 11.42 29.09 2.99
C HIS A 375 10.16 28.44 2.40
N MET A 376 10.32 27.53 1.41
CA MET A 376 9.20 26.83 0.76
C MET A 376 8.48 25.86 1.71
N ILE A 377 9.21 25.18 2.59
CA ILE A 377 8.64 24.22 3.55
C ILE A 377 8.31 24.85 4.91
N LYS A 378 8.77 26.08 5.16
CA LYS A 378 8.53 26.80 6.42
C LYS A 378 7.04 26.83 6.84
N PRO A 379 6.06 27.13 5.96
CA PRO A 379 4.66 27.14 6.35
C PRO A 379 4.18 25.78 6.91
N MET A 380 4.65 24.69 6.30
CA MET A 380 4.33 23.32 6.72
C MET A 380 4.91 22.99 8.10
N ILE A 381 6.19 23.34 8.32
CA ILE A 381 6.84 23.16 9.63
C ILE A 381 6.15 24.00 10.72
N ARG A 382 5.74 25.23 10.40
CA ARG A 382 4.98 26.10 11.33
C ARG A 382 3.58 25.54 11.63
N ALA A 383 2.92 24.92 10.65
CA ALA A 383 1.65 24.24 10.88
C ALA A 383 1.81 23.10 11.89
N LEU A 384 2.83 22.25 11.71
CA LEU A 384 3.16 21.16 12.64
C LEU A 384 3.51 21.66 14.05
N GLN A 385 4.32 22.73 14.15
CA GLN A 385 4.64 23.38 15.42
C GLN A 385 3.40 23.87 16.16
N SER A 386 2.40 24.36 15.43
CA SER A 386 1.18 24.90 16.04
C SER A 386 0.33 23.83 16.71
N GLY A 387 0.49 22.55 16.33
CA GLY A 387 -0.30 21.43 16.84
C GLY A 387 -1.80 21.53 16.53
N ARG A 388 -2.20 22.46 15.65
CA ARG A 388 -3.61 22.69 15.27
C ARG A 388 -3.96 21.84 14.06
N ASP A 389 -4.86 20.88 14.25
CA ASP A 389 -5.33 19.99 13.19
C ASP A 389 -5.82 20.77 11.96
N SER A 390 -6.49 21.92 12.15
CA SER A 390 -6.98 22.77 11.06
C SER A 390 -5.87 23.43 10.21
N GLU A 391 -4.68 23.67 10.78
CA GLU A 391 -3.53 24.19 10.03
C GLU A 391 -2.75 23.07 9.36
N ILE A 392 -2.66 21.91 10.01
CA ILE A 392 -1.97 20.73 9.49
C ILE A 392 -2.72 20.17 8.28
N GLN A 393 -4.06 20.09 8.33
CA GLN A 393 -4.91 19.61 7.23
C GLN A 393 -4.87 20.49 5.98
N LYS A 394 -4.34 21.73 6.04
CA LYS A 394 -4.11 22.54 4.83
C LYS A 394 -3.02 21.96 3.93
N TYR A 395 -2.21 21.07 4.48
CA TYR A 395 -1.09 20.45 3.81
C TYR A 395 -1.25 18.93 3.83
N ASP A 396 -1.67 18.42 2.69
CA ASP A 396 -2.09 17.04 2.52
C ASP A 396 -1.02 15.97 2.86
N ASP A 397 0.26 16.35 2.85
CA ASP A 397 1.39 15.42 3.03
C ASP A 397 1.94 15.38 4.47
N LEU A 398 1.33 16.11 5.43
CA LEU A 398 1.92 16.34 6.75
C LEU A 398 1.52 15.38 7.84
N GLU A 399 0.25 15.02 8.00
CA GLU A 399 -0.17 14.04 9.01
C GLU A 399 -1.37 13.22 8.57
N ILE A 400 -1.49 12.03 9.17
CA ILE A 400 -2.64 11.17 9.03
C ILE A 400 -3.79 11.76 9.85
N PRO A 401 -4.96 12.05 9.24
CA PRO A 401 -6.12 12.50 10.00
C PRO A 401 -6.45 11.50 11.11
N ARG A 402 -6.67 11.99 12.35
CA ARG A 402 -6.99 11.14 13.51
C ARG A 402 -8.21 10.24 13.29
N VAL A 403 -9.17 10.70 12.49
CA VAL A 403 -10.38 9.94 12.13
C VAL A 403 -10.03 8.68 11.32
N SER A 404 -9.03 8.76 10.45
CA SER A 404 -8.54 7.61 9.66
C SER A 404 -7.80 6.60 10.53
N LEU A 405 -7.17 7.04 11.62
CA LEU A 405 -6.53 6.13 12.58
C LEU A 405 -7.55 5.30 13.35
N VAL A 406 -8.70 5.88 13.75
CA VAL A 406 -9.73 5.15 14.52
C VAL A 406 -10.36 4.01 13.71
N GLN A 407 -10.61 4.21 12.40
CA GLN A 407 -11.15 3.17 11.52
C GLN A 407 -10.19 1.99 11.28
N HIS A 408 -8.89 2.16 11.54
CA HIS A 408 -7.87 1.12 11.36
C HIS A 408 -7.27 0.60 12.69
N ALA A 409 -7.46 1.32 13.80
CA ALA A 409 -6.92 0.98 15.13
C ALA A 409 -7.69 -0.15 15.83
N GLU A 410 -8.95 -0.43 15.47
CA GLU A 410 -9.71 -1.54 16.05
C GLU A 410 -9.09 -2.94 15.80
N VAL A 411 -8.07 -3.05 14.95
CA VAL A 411 -7.36 -4.31 14.66
C VAL A 411 -6.00 -4.40 15.37
N SER A 412 -5.58 -3.39 16.13
CA SER A 412 -4.28 -3.37 16.82
C SER A 412 -4.37 -2.81 18.23
N ALA A 413 -5.21 -3.45 19.05
CA ALA A 413 -5.05 -3.34 20.50
C ALA A 413 -3.76 -4.08 20.91
N PRO A 414 -2.82 -3.44 21.64
CA PRO A 414 -1.71 -4.15 22.24
C PRO A 414 -2.26 -5.14 23.28
N ILE A 415 -1.77 -6.38 23.24
CA ILE A 415 -1.96 -7.33 24.33
C ILE A 415 -1.25 -6.75 25.54
N ASP A 416 -2.03 -6.30 26.52
CA ASP A 416 -1.54 -5.78 27.78
C ASP A 416 -1.04 -6.96 28.63
N GLU A 417 0.27 -7.24 28.58
CA GLU A 417 0.96 -8.11 29.53
C GLU A 417 1.02 -7.39 30.89
N GLY A 418 -0.12 -7.34 31.61
CA GLY A 418 -0.15 -6.64 32.89
C GLY A 418 -1.44 -6.67 33.71
N ALA A 419 -2.54 -7.24 33.21
CA ALA A 419 -3.79 -7.25 33.97
C ALA A 419 -3.91 -8.52 34.83
N THR A 420 -3.36 -8.48 36.05
CA THR A 420 -3.70 -9.40 37.13
C THR A 420 -5.21 -9.45 37.36
N LEU A 421 -5.79 -10.65 37.23
CA LEU A 421 -7.17 -10.98 37.57
C LEU A 421 -7.46 -10.58 39.03
N ARG A 422 -8.23 -9.51 39.21
CA ARG A 422 -8.96 -9.24 40.45
C ARG A 422 -10.35 -9.85 40.33
N VAL A 423 -10.54 -10.98 40.99
CA VAL A 423 -11.86 -11.59 41.24
C VAL A 423 -12.47 -10.87 42.44
N ASN A 424 -13.67 -10.30 42.25
CA ASN A 424 -14.71 -9.93 43.23
C ASN A 424 -15.87 -9.31 42.41
N GLY A 425 -17.16 -9.65 42.50
CA GLY A 425 -17.92 -10.59 43.32
C GLY A 425 -19.36 -10.65 42.77
N ASP A 426 -20.14 -11.61 43.28
CA ASP A 426 -21.59 -11.85 43.15
C ASP A 426 -22.39 -11.11 42.06
N ILE A 427 -22.71 -11.83 40.97
CA ILE A 427 -23.84 -11.53 40.08
C ILE A 427 -24.53 -12.85 39.74
N SER A 428 -25.85 -12.91 39.94
CA SER A 428 -26.71 -14.05 39.62
C SER A 428 -26.50 -14.53 38.16
N PRO A 429 -26.52 -15.85 37.89
CA PRO A 429 -26.13 -16.41 36.58
C PRO A 429 -26.92 -15.83 35.39
N GLU A 430 -28.20 -15.51 35.59
CA GLU A 430 -29.10 -15.02 34.54
C GLU A 430 -28.77 -13.59 34.07
N GLN A 431 -28.28 -12.71 34.96
CA GLN A 431 -27.89 -11.34 34.60
C GLN A 431 -26.53 -11.29 33.89
N SER A 432 -25.65 -12.29 34.11
CA SER A 432 -24.37 -12.40 33.41
C SER A 432 -24.53 -12.82 31.95
N GLN A 433 -25.53 -13.65 31.64
CA GLN A 433 -25.79 -14.11 30.28
C GLN A 433 -26.43 -13.02 29.42
N LEU A 434 -27.38 -12.27 30.01
CA LEU A 434 -28.07 -11.17 29.34
C LEU A 434 -27.12 -10.00 29.04
N SER A 435 -26.30 -9.58 30.00
CA SER A 435 -25.29 -8.51 29.78
C SER A 435 -24.25 -8.88 28.73
N LYS A 436 -23.80 -10.14 28.69
CA LYS A 436 -22.88 -10.65 27.65
C LYS A 436 -23.53 -10.69 26.27
N LEU A 437 -24.82 -11.04 26.20
CA LEU A 437 -25.57 -11.07 24.95
C LEU A 437 -25.78 -9.66 24.40
N ILE A 438 -26.13 -8.67 25.24
CA ILE A 438 -26.24 -7.26 24.84
C ILE A 438 -24.93 -6.76 24.21
N ASN A 439 -23.80 -6.97 24.89
CA ASN A 439 -22.49 -6.56 24.37
C ASN A 439 -22.16 -7.23 23.01
N MET A 440 -22.51 -8.52 22.84
CA MET A 440 -22.33 -9.20 21.55
C MET A 440 -23.24 -8.64 20.45
N LEU A 441 -24.47 -8.25 20.79
CA LEU A 441 -25.43 -7.67 19.83
C LEU A 441 -25.01 -6.27 19.39
N GLU A 442 -24.48 -5.46 20.31
CA GLU A 442 -23.89 -4.15 20.03
C GLU A 442 -22.66 -4.26 19.13
N GLN A 443 -21.75 -5.20 19.45
CA GLN A 443 -20.59 -5.52 18.60
C GLN A 443 -20.99 -6.05 17.21
N ALA A 444 -22.16 -6.66 17.10
CA ALA A 444 -22.74 -7.12 15.85
C ALA A 444 -23.54 -6.03 15.09
N GLY A 445 -23.51 -4.79 15.57
CA GLY A 445 -24.12 -3.63 14.93
C GLY A 445 -25.62 -3.47 15.17
N ILE A 446 -26.18 -4.08 16.22
CA ILE A 446 -27.52 -3.73 16.73
C ILE A 446 -27.36 -2.49 17.60
N GLY A 447 -28.18 -1.46 17.35
CA GLY A 447 -28.13 -0.20 18.10
C GLY A 447 -28.29 -0.42 19.61
N GLU A 448 -27.52 0.33 20.41
CA GLU A 448 -27.54 0.30 21.88
C GLU A 448 -28.94 0.54 22.47
N ASP A 449 -29.83 1.19 21.72
CA ASP A 449 -31.22 1.46 22.08
C ASP A 449 -32.15 0.24 21.92
N ILE A 450 -31.79 -0.74 21.08
CA ILE A 450 -32.62 -1.90 20.74
C ILE A 450 -32.03 -3.21 21.30
N ALA A 451 -30.71 -3.25 21.48
CA ALA A 451 -29.98 -4.44 21.94
C ALA A 451 -30.49 -5.03 23.28
N PRO A 452 -30.84 -4.23 24.32
CA PRO A 452 -31.36 -4.77 25.58
C PRO A 452 -32.70 -5.48 25.41
N THR A 453 -33.63 -4.87 24.68
CA THR A 453 -34.98 -5.39 24.44
C THR A 453 -34.94 -6.69 23.61
N VAL A 454 -34.05 -6.76 22.62
CA VAL A 454 -33.88 -7.95 21.77
C VAL A 454 -33.21 -9.09 22.53
N ALA A 455 -32.24 -8.78 23.39
CA ALA A 455 -31.61 -9.76 24.26
C ALA A 455 -32.61 -10.36 25.26
N GLU A 456 -33.43 -9.52 25.91
CA GLU A 456 -34.50 -9.95 26.81
C GLU A 456 -35.52 -10.84 26.10
N GLN A 457 -35.93 -10.46 24.90
CA GLN A 457 -36.88 -11.23 24.10
C GLN A 457 -36.31 -12.61 23.73
N ALA A 458 -35.06 -12.68 23.26
CA ALA A 458 -34.43 -13.95 22.90
C ALA A 458 -34.27 -14.90 24.08
N VAL A 459 -33.91 -14.39 25.26
CA VAL A 459 -33.83 -15.17 26.50
C VAL A 459 -35.21 -15.65 26.96
N SER A 460 -36.27 -14.86 26.73
CA SER A 460 -37.65 -15.27 27.05
C SER A 460 -38.20 -16.35 26.10
N GLU A 461 -37.78 -16.33 24.83
CA GLU A 461 -38.21 -17.28 23.81
C GLU A 461 -37.46 -18.61 23.91
N LEU A 462 -36.20 -18.60 24.37
CA LEU A 462 -35.34 -19.78 24.55
C LEU A 462 -34.58 -19.72 25.89
N PRO A 463 -35.24 -20.01 27.02
CA PRO A 463 -34.66 -19.82 28.36
C PRO A 463 -33.50 -20.77 28.69
N ASP A 464 -33.42 -21.94 28.03
CA ASP A 464 -32.37 -22.95 28.26
C ASP A 464 -31.23 -22.92 27.22
N ALA A 465 -31.26 -21.97 26.27
CA ALA A 465 -30.28 -21.91 25.18
C ALA A 465 -28.96 -21.23 25.61
N ASN A 466 -27.85 -21.66 25.00
CA ASN A 466 -26.55 -21.04 25.26
C ASN A 466 -26.38 -19.72 24.49
N LEU A 467 -25.36 -18.93 24.86
CA LEU A 467 -25.13 -17.58 24.32
C LEU A 467 -24.97 -17.54 22.79
N PHE A 468 -24.39 -18.59 22.18
CA PHE A 468 -24.22 -18.69 20.73
C PHE A 468 -25.52 -19.07 20.03
N GLU A 469 -26.34 -19.92 20.65
CA GLU A 469 -27.67 -20.29 20.15
C GLU A 469 -28.64 -19.11 20.19
N LEU A 470 -28.62 -18.32 21.27
CA LEU A 470 -29.40 -17.08 21.39
C LEU A 470 -28.99 -16.06 20.32
N PHE A 471 -27.68 -15.88 20.12
CA PHE A 471 -27.16 -14.98 19.10
C PHE A 471 -27.49 -15.46 17.67
N ALA A 472 -27.43 -16.76 17.42
CA ALA A 472 -27.85 -17.36 16.14
C ALA A 472 -29.37 -17.23 15.92
N HIS A 473 -30.18 -17.35 16.97
CA HIS A 473 -31.63 -17.13 16.91
C HIS A 473 -31.95 -15.68 16.52
N ILE A 474 -31.25 -14.71 17.10
CA ILE A 474 -31.41 -13.29 16.77
C ILE A 474 -30.95 -12.97 15.34
N ASN A 475 -29.86 -13.58 14.85
CA ASN A 475 -29.44 -13.42 13.46
C ASN A 475 -30.39 -14.10 12.47
N ASN A 476 -30.98 -15.25 12.83
CA ASN A 476 -32.02 -15.88 12.01
C ASN A 476 -33.33 -15.06 11.98
N LEU A 477 -33.60 -14.26 13.02
CA LEU A 477 -34.69 -13.28 13.02
C LEU A 477 -34.38 -12.09 12.09
N LYS A 478 -33.11 -11.66 11.99
CA LYS A 478 -32.65 -10.67 10.99
C LYS A 478 -32.77 -11.19 9.55
N ASP A 479 -32.59 -12.49 9.33
CA ASP A 479 -32.72 -13.12 8.00
C ASP A 479 -34.18 -13.37 7.56
N LYS A 480 -35.16 -12.96 8.36
CA LYS A 480 -36.51 -12.65 7.87
C LYS A 480 -36.63 -11.17 7.53
N GLU A 481 -35.84 -10.71 6.57
CA GLU A 481 -36.31 -9.60 5.75
C GLU A 481 -37.66 -10.00 5.16
N PRO A 482 -38.71 -9.16 5.26
CA PRO A 482 -39.94 -9.42 4.54
C PRO A 482 -39.55 -9.50 3.06
N ALA A 483 -40.02 -10.58 2.40
CA ALA A 483 -39.89 -10.69 0.96
C ALA A 483 -40.25 -9.32 0.35
N PRO A 484 -39.40 -8.76 -0.53
CA PRO A 484 -39.62 -7.43 -1.07
C PRO A 484 -41.07 -7.38 -1.58
N PRO A 485 -41.81 -6.27 -1.37
CA PRO A 485 -43.11 -6.16 -1.99
C PRO A 485 -42.89 -6.46 -3.46
N THR A 486 -43.64 -7.42 -3.99
CA THR A 486 -43.67 -7.74 -5.40
C THR A 486 -44.00 -6.43 -6.09
N LYS A 487 -42.96 -5.68 -6.50
CA LYS A 487 -43.10 -4.70 -7.54
C LYS A 487 -43.49 -5.59 -8.71
N GLU A 488 -44.78 -5.61 -8.99
CA GLU A 488 -45.24 -5.98 -10.31
C GLU A 488 -44.28 -5.27 -11.26
N LYS A 489 -43.44 -6.05 -11.95
CA LYS A 489 -42.74 -5.54 -13.11
C LYS A 489 -43.85 -4.81 -13.88
N PRO A 490 -43.70 -3.52 -14.23
CA PRO A 490 -44.64 -2.95 -15.18
C PRO A 490 -44.64 -3.96 -16.31
N LYS A 491 -45.79 -4.62 -16.55
CA LYS A 491 -45.92 -5.59 -17.61
C LYS A 491 -45.30 -4.90 -18.79
N VAL A 492 -44.17 -5.42 -19.28
CA VAL A 492 -43.64 -4.96 -20.56
C VAL A 492 -44.76 -5.33 -21.50
N VAL A 493 -45.66 -4.38 -21.74
CA VAL A 493 -46.62 -4.46 -22.80
C VAL A 493 -45.74 -4.64 -24.00
N LYS A 494 -45.75 -5.84 -24.60
CA LYS A 494 -45.18 -6.01 -25.92
C LYS A 494 -45.89 -4.96 -26.76
N LEU A 495 -45.19 -3.89 -27.10
CA LEU A 495 -45.71 -2.90 -28.02
C LEU A 495 -45.86 -3.64 -29.34
N GLU A 496 -47.11 -3.94 -29.70
CA GLU A 496 -47.41 -4.41 -31.03
C GLU A 496 -47.15 -3.23 -31.98
N PRO A 497 -46.25 -3.38 -32.96
CA PRO A 497 -46.00 -2.32 -33.92
C PRO A 497 -47.29 -2.02 -34.67
N ARG A 498 -47.83 -0.81 -34.48
CA ARG A 498 -48.98 -0.33 -35.24
C ARG A 498 -48.46 0.23 -36.56
N TYR A 499 -48.59 -0.57 -37.61
CA TYR A 499 -48.24 -0.14 -38.96
C TYR A 499 -49.33 0.80 -39.48
N VAL A 500 -48.92 1.86 -40.16
CA VAL A 500 -49.81 2.75 -40.92
C VAL A 500 -50.01 2.18 -42.33
N GLU A 501 -51.09 2.59 -43.00
CA GLU A 501 -51.23 2.34 -44.45
C GLU A 501 -49.96 2.82 -45.17
N ASN A 502 -49.39 1.96 -46.01
CA ASN A 502 -48.13 2.16 -46.73
C ASN A 502 -46.83 2.19 -45.88
N ASP A 503 -46.79 1.49 -44.74
CA ASP A 503 -45.55 1.34 -43.96
C ASP A 503 -44.49 0.50 -44.69
N LEU A 504 -43.34 1.12 -44.97
CA LEU A 504 -42.20 0.51 -45.65
C LEU A 504 -41.71 -0.79 -44.98
N ARG A 505 -41.87 -0.91 -43.65
CA ARG A 505 -41.42 -2.08 -42.89
C ARG A 505 -42.26 -3.32 -43.17
N LEU A 506 -43.53 -3.17 -43.55
CA LEU A 506 -44.38 -4.27 -44.03
C LEU A 506 -44.01 -4.68 -45.45
N MET A 507 -43.67 -3.70 -46.30
CA MET A 507 -43.29 -3.94 -47.69
C MET A 507 -42.01 -4.78 -47.80
N VAL A 508 -41.03 -4.54 -46.92
CA VAL A 508 -39.74 -5.27 -46.89
C VAL A 508 -39.87 -6.69 -46.33
N ASN A 509 -40.77 -6.91 -45.37
CA ASN A 509 -40.94 -8.22 -44.71
C ASN A 509 -41.87 -9.18 -45.44
N SER A 510 -42.67 -8.71 -46.41
CA SER A 510 -43.35 -9.61 -47.34
C SER A 510 -42.29 -10.39 -48.15
N LYS A 511 -42.41 -11.72 -48.23
CA LYS A 511 -41.41 -12.68 -48.77
C LYS A 511 -41.06 -12.45 -50.25
N GLY A 512 -40.37 -11.36 -50.52
CA GLY A 512 -40.10 -10.84 -51.85
C GLY A 512 -39.91 -9.33 -51.80
N GLY A 513 -38.98 -8.86 -50.95
CA GLY A 513 -38.50 -7.48 -50.93
C GLY A 513 -37.86 -7.10 -52.26
N THR A 514 -38.70 -6.83 -53.24
CA THR A 514 -38.30 -6.63 -54.63
C THR A 514 -38.65 -5.19 -55.01
N TYR A 515 -37.72 -4.52 -55.70
CA TYR A 515 -37.88 -3.20 -56.31
C TYR A 515 -39.26 -2.99 -57.00
N LYS A 516 -39.85 -4.04 -57.56
CA LYS A 516 -41.16 -4.01 -58.20
C LYS A 516 -42.31 -3.63 -57.25
N THR A 517 -42.33 -4.15 -56.02
CA THR A 517 -43.39 -3.91 -55.04
C THR A 517 -43.35 -2.47 -54.53
N MET A 518 -42.15 -1.93 -54.30
CA MET A 518 -41.97 -0.52 -53.91
C MET A 518 -42.26 0.45 -55.06
N LYS A 519 -42.09 0.02 -56.32
CA LYS A 519 -42.44 0.82 -57.49
C LYS A 519 -43.96 0.87 -57.74
N SER A 520 -44.69 -0.22 -57.54
CA SER A 520 -46.16 -0.24 -57.73
C SER A 520 -46.90 0.60 -56.69
N GLU A 521 -46.36 0.70 -55.47
CA GLU A 521 -46.93 1.49 -54.37
C GLU A 521 -46.49 2.97 -54.41
N GLY A 522 -45.83 3.42 -55.49
CA GLY A 522 -45.49 4.83 -55.72
C GLY A 522 -44.32 5.37 -54.90
N VAL A 523 -43.62 4.53 -54.13
CA VAL A 523 -42.46 4.92 -53.30
C VAL A 523 -41.22 5.19 -54.17
N ILE A 524 -41.08 4.49 -55.30
CA ILE A 524 -39.97 4.65 -56.23
C ILE A 524 -40.44 5.39 -57.49
N LEU A 525 -40.01 6.63 -57.64
CA LEU A 525 -40.25 7.45 -58.82
C LEU A 525 -39.09 7.29 -59.82
N ARG A 526 -39.39 7.23 -61.12
CA ARG A 526 -38.36 7.35 -62.16
C ARG A 526 -38.23 8.82 -62.53
N LEU A 527 -37.03 9.36 -62.33
CA LEU A 527 -36.71 10.74 -62.71
C LEU A 527 -36.95 11.04 -64.20
N ALA A 528 -36.84 10.04 -65.08
CA ALA A 528 -37.13 10.18 -66.51
C ALA A 528 -38.61 10.39 -66.85
N ASP A 529 -39.53 10.17 -65.91
CA ASP A 529 -40.96 10.47 -66.11
C ASP A 529 -41.27 11.96 -65.77
N TYR A 530 -40.27 12.70 -65.27
CA TYR A 530 -40.36 14.11 -64.84
C TYR A 530 -39.27 15.01 -65.45
N LEU A 531 -38.49 14.48 -66.41
CA LEU A 531 -37.49 15.16 -67.23
C LEU A 531 -37.87 14.96 -68.69
#